data_AF-A0A432WT44-F1
#
_entry.id   AF-A0A432WT44-F1
#
_cell.length_a   1.000
_cell.length_b   1.000
_cell.length_c   1.000
_cell.angle_alpha   90.00
_cell.angle_beta   90.00
_cell.angle_gamma   90.00
#
_symmetry.space_group_name_H-M   'P 1'
#
loop_
_entity.id
_entity.type
_entity.pdbx_description
1 polymer ?
#
loop_
_entity_poly.entity_id
_entity_poly.type
_entity_poly.pdbx_seq_one_letter_code
_entity_poly.pdbx_strand_id
1 'polypeptide(L)'
;MTLSTSTHLAKATLLRFKTISTKTAEVRTMQPLSQQIPFHPLPYEGELFKGYILRLAVCNELDKLQDFVSAFDIPAGTKKIFLIGTQENERFMRVLTQSLGYEAGSLDKYFEGEGARQMIVWLSSRHTLVNEPTICPHCLEDQPHLKAEWHLYYTTHCLKHKCQLWNECPQCNNKFKWSGGLFKKCTSCGLQWKNVCAIRVSPPLSQIAIAEAKGANKTALVKRILSKMNIGLRPFDASFQRQREIDKYVPDLARHIESAYQLGYSEDAVVELKKQRFSHWQNKIGGPRQTVLMQQIDAANDERFFDFENAKHSSGKDTPIFKEASFRVLTSHRRLNTTPENACFELSWNQLEEVLLMRTAHLKKLIREGELPGRMHVNSPKKVSPSRLDDVVKFFRRIKKNSIPIRAANDDTFEKEFIAWGDERRLSDFKLKTKDLVKLLSSNQLQVYSPDYYNHGFDSFHFKETSLVELFGTSSANDIGQTNKENRPA
;
A
#
# COMPACT_ATOMS: atom_id res chain seq x y z
N MET A 1 -28.17 -11.55 -28.86
CA MET A 1 -27.68 -10.22 -29.31
C MET A 1 -27.28 -9.40 -28.09
N THR A 2 -26.08 -9.61 -27.51
CA THR A 2 -25.51 -8.77 -26.44
C THR A 2 -24.04 -9.14 -26.24
N LEU A 3 -23.16 -8.66 -27.13
CA LEU A 3 -21.69 -8.80 -27.02
C LEU A 3 -20.94 -7.46 -27.20
N SER A 4 -21.64 -6.32 -27.18
CA SER A 4 -21.07 -5.01 -27.57
C SER A 4 -20.64 -4.11 -26.39
N THR A 5 -21.00 -4.41 -25.14
CA THR A 5 -20.85 -3.45 -24.03
C THR A 5 -19.45 -3.38 -23.41
N SER A 6 -18.65 -4.43 -23.52
CA SER A 6 -17.31 -4.51 -22.90
C SER A 6 -16.27 -3.61 -23.59
N THR A 7 -16.32 -3.54 -24.92
CA THR A 7 -15.40 -2.73 -25.76
C THR A 7 -15.65 -1.23 -25.62
N HIS A 8 -16.90 -0.82 -25.36
CA HIS A 8 -17.27 0.59 -25.20
C HIS A 8 -16.74 1.20 -23.88
N LEU A 9 -16.68 0.42 -22.79
CA LEU A 9 -16.18 0.93 -21.51
C LEU A 9 -14.65 1.16 -21.54
N ALA A 10 -13.92 0.31 -22.26
CA ALA A 10 -12.49 0.49 -22.52
C ALA A 10 -12.20 1.72 -23.40
N LYS A 11 -12.97 1.92 -24.49
CA LYS A 11 -12.83 3.09 -25.38
C LYS A 11 -13.21 4.41 -24.70
N ALA A 12 -14.28 4.45 -23.91
CA ALA A 12 -14.75 5.67 -23.23
C ALA A 12 -13.77 6.14 -22.14
N THR A 13 -13.04 5.21 -21.52
CA THR A 13 -12.01 5.53 -20.51
C THR A 13 -10.73 6.06 -21.16
N LEU A 14 -10.37 5.56 -22.35
CA LEU A 14 -9.22 6.03 -23.15
C LEU A 14 -9.35 7.53 -23.54
N LEU A 15 -10.58 7.97 -23.83
CA LEU A 15 -10.88 9.36 -24.21
C LEU A 15 -10.67 10.38 -23.06
N ARG A 16 -10.84 9.98 -21.79
CA ARG A 16 -10.65 10.87 -20.63
C ARG A 16 -9.19 11.19 -20.32
N PHE A 17 -8.22 10.44 -20.88
CA PHE A 17 -6.79 10.66 -20.65
C PHE A 17 -6.15 11.68 -21.60
N LYS A 18 -6.86 12.17 -22.62
CA LYS A 18 -6.31 13.10 -23.62
C LYS A 18 -6.07 14.54 -23.12
N THR A 19 -6.46 14.87 -21.88
CA THR A 19 -6.63 16.29 -21.47
C THR A 19 -5.70 16.81 -20.39
N ILE A 20 -4.49 16.26 -20.20
CA ILE A 20 -3.52 16.85 -19.26
C ILE A 20 -2.12 16.97 -19.86
N SER A 21 -1.65 18.23 -19.92
CA SER A 21 -0.25 18.70 -19.98
C SER A 21 0.26 19.19 -21.34
N THR A 22 0.26 20.52 -21.51
CA THR A 22 1.13 21.23 -22.46
C THR A 22 1.83 22.40 -21.76
N LYS A 23 3.10 22.19 -21.39
CA LYS A 23 4.12 23.25 -21.38
C LYS A 23 5.22 22.78 -22.33
N THR A 24 5.30 23.43 -23.48
CA THR A 24 6.13 23.11 -24.63
C THR A 24 7.55 23.61 -24.43
N ALA A 25 8.45 22.72 -24.01
CA ALA A 25 9.78 22.69 -24.61
C ALA A 25 9.63 22.05 -25.99
N GLU A 26 10.44 22.41 -26.98
CA GLU A 26 10.52 21.72 -28.27
C GLU A 26 10.95 20.27 -28.02
N VAL A 27 9.97 19.40 -27.79
CA VAL A 27 10.20 17.97 -27.63
C VAL A 27 10.52 17.44 -29.02
N ARG A 28 11.78 17.02 -29.24
CA ARG A 28 12.16 16.26 -30.43
C ARG A 28 11.11 15.18 -30.70
N THR A 29 10.51 15.24 -31.88
CA THR A 29 9.46 14.32 -32.31
C THR A 29 10.10 13.02 -32.79
N MET A 30 9.57 11.87 -32.34
CA MET A 30 10.02 10.55 -32.80
C MET A 30 9.88 10.46 -34.32
N GLN A 31 10.92 9.99 -35.02
CA GLN A 31 10.93 9.91 -36.48
C GLN A 31 10.98 8.46 -36.95
N PRO A 32 10.30 8.13 -38.07
CA PRO A 32 10.47 6.82 -38.71
C PRO A 32 11.88 6.70 -39.26
N LEU A 33 12.35 5.46 -39.38
CA LEU A 33 13.63 5.20 -40.02
C LEU A 33 13.55 5.58 -41.50
N SER A 34 14.65 6.10 -42.05
CA SER A 34 14.75 6.47 -43.46
C SER A 34 14.65 5.27 -44.41
N GLN A 35 14.89 4.06 -43.88
CA GLN A 35 14.79 2.80 -44.59
C GLN A 35 13.96 1.81 -43.77
N GLN A 36 13.28 0.89 -44.45
CA GLN A 36 12.57 -0.19 -43.78
C GLN A 36 13.54 -1.12 -43.06
N ILE A 37 13.11 -1.65 -41.91
CA ILE A 37 13.88 -2.62 -41.14
C ILE A 37 13.98 -3.92 -41.95
N PRO A 38 15.18 -4.43 -42.28
CA PRO A 38 15.32 -5.59 -43.16
C PRO A 38 14.71 -6.89 -42.61
N PHE A 39 14.88 -7.16 -41.31
CA PHE A 39 14.39 -8.38 -40.68
C PHE A 39 13.34 -8.06 -39.62
N HIS A 40 12.09 -8.45 -39.87
CA HIS A 40 10.98 -8.12 -39.00
C HIS A 40 10.07 -9.33 -38.77
N PRO A 41 10.43 -10.25 -37.86
CA PRO A 41 9.54 -11.34 -37.48
C PRO A 41 8.18 -10.81 -37.01
N LEU A 42 7.14 -11.60 -37.22
CA LEU A 42 5.83 -11.33 -36.63
C LEU A 42 5.87 -11.54 -35.10
N PRO A 43 5.11 -10.75 -34.33
CA PRO A 43 4.91 -11.02 -32.91
C PRO A 43 4.25 -12.38 -32.68
N TYR A 44 4.64 -13.08 -31.62
CA TYR A 44 3.90 -14.26 -31.16
C TYR A 44 2.64 -13.86 -30.38
N GLU A 45 1.66 -14.76 -30.34
CA GLU A 45 0.47 -14.57 -29.52
C GLU A 45 0.83 -14.45 -28.03
N GLY A 46 0.41 -13.35 -27.39
CA GLY A 46 0.67 -13.10 -25.98
C GLY A 46 2.13 -12.70 -25.67
N GLU A 47 2.92 -12.38 -26.69
CA GLU A 47 4.27 -11.85 -26.53
C GLU A 47 4.26 -10.48 -25.83
N LEU A 48 5.24 -10.28 -24.95
CA LEU A 48 5.52 -8.99 -24.33
C LEU A 48 6.06 -8.04 -25.40
N PHE A 49 5.45 -6.86 -25.56
CA PHE A 49 5.88 -5.85 -26.52
C PHE A 49 7.36 -5.50 -26.39
N LYS A 50 7.84 -5.30 -25.16
CA LYS A 50 9.27 -5.06 -24.90
C LYS A 50 10.16 -6.23 -25.33
N GLY A 51 9.68 -7.46 -25.21
CA GLY A 51 10.34 -8.67 -25.71
C GLY A 51 10.36 -8.73 -27.23
N TYR A 52 9.26 -8.33 -27.88
CA TYR A 52 9.17 -8.21 -29.33
C TYR A 52 10.18 -7.20 -29.89
N ILE A 53 10.27 -6.00 -29.29
CA ILE A 53 11.28 -5.00 -29.68
C ILE A 53 12.70 -5.55 -29.52
N LEU A 54 12.96 -6.31 -28.45
CA LEU A 54 14.27 -6.94 -28.27
C LEU A 54 14.57 -7.99 -29.34
N ARG A 55 13.58 -8.79 -29.77
CA ARG A 55 13.76 -9.74 -30.88
C ARG A 55 13.99 -9.02 -32.20
N LEU A 56 13.25 -7.95 -32.47
CA LEU A 56 13.49 -7.09 -33.64
C LEU A 56 14.92 -6.57 -33.64
N ALA A 57 15.41 -6.06 -32.51
CA ALA A 57 16.80 -5.62 -32.38
C ALA A 57 17.79 -6.74 -32.74
N VAL A 58 17.62 -7.93 -32.16
CA VAL A 58 18.51 -9.08 -32.39
C VAL A 58 18.51 -9.55 -33.84
N CYS A 59 17.35 -9.59 -34.49
CA CYS A 59 17.25 -9.96 -35.90
C CYS A 59 17.96 -8.97 -36.84
N ASN A 60 18.23 -7.74 -36.37
CA ASN A 60 18.95 -6.71 -37.10
C ASN A 60 20.29 -6.38 -36.45
N GLU A 61 20.93 -7.38 -35.83
CA GLU A 61 22.29 -7.31 -35.29
C GLU A 61 22.50 -6.30 -34.13
N LEU A 62 21.42 -5.86 -33.48
CA LEU A 62 21.47 -5.02 -32.29
C LEU A 62 21.20 -5.86 -31.03
N ASP A 63 22.20 -5.99 -30.15
CA ASP A 63 22.06 -6.81 -28.94
C ASP A 63 21.30 -6.11 -27.81
N LYS A 64 21.29 -4.76 -27.79
CA LYS A 64 20.65 -3.99 -26.72
C LYS A 64 19.40 -3.27 -27.20
N LEU A 65 18.37 -3.32 -26.35
CA LEU A 65 17.11 -2.63 -26.57
C LEU A 65 17.28 -1.11 -26.77
N GLN A 66 18.23 -0.49 -26.06
CA GLN A 66 18.47 0.95 -26.14
C GLN A 66 19.06 1.36 -27.49
N ASP A 67 19.91 0.53 -28.08
CA ASP A 67 20.56 0.83 -29.36
C ASP A 67 19.50 0.86 -30.48
N PHE A 68 18.58 -0.11 -30.47
CA PHE A 68 17.44 -0.14 -31.40
C PHE A 68 16.49 1.05 -31.23
N VAL A 69 16.12 1.38 -30.00
CA VAL A 69 15.21 2.51 -29.71
C VAL A 69 15.85 3.86 -30.07
N SER A 70 17.16 4.00 -29.92
CA SER A 70 17.87 5.24 -30.24
C SER A 70 17.86 5.56 -31.73
N ALA A 71 17.69 4.55 -32.60
CA ALA A 71 17.57 4.75 -34.04
C ALA A 71 16.30 5.55 -34.44
N PHE A 72 15.30 5.65 -33.56
CA PHE A 72 14.04 6.37 -33.79
C PHE A 72 14.02 7.80 -33.23
N ASP A 73 15.19 8.35 -32.87
CA ASP A 73 15.33 9.67 -32.23
C ASP A 73 14.48 9.85 -30.96
N ILE A 74 14.26 8.75 -30.23
CA ILE A 74 13.45 8.78 -29.01
C ILE A 74 14.21 9.54 -27.90
N PRO A 75 13.60 10.57 -27.28
CA PRO A 75 14.29 11.34 -26.25
C PRO A 75 14.78 10.46 -25.09
N ALA A 76 16.01 10.72 -24.66
CA ALA A 76 16.63 10.01 -23.54
C ALA A 76 15.72 10.04 -22.30
N GLY A 77 15.45 8.87 -21.71
CA GLY A 77 14.60 8.73 -20.54
C GLY A 77 13.12 8.46 -20.81
N THR A 78 12.68 8.37 -22.07
CA THR A 78 11.29 8.02 -22.44
C THR A 78 10.99 6.53 -22.19
N LYS A 79 10.88 6.12 -20.93
CA LYS A 79 10.66 4.71 -20.54
C LYS A 79 9.24 4.20 -20.83
N LYS A 80 8.29 5.11 -21.04
CA LYS A 80 6.87 4.79 -21.23
C LYS A 80 6.53 4.21 -22.60
N ILE A 81 7.46 4.23 -23.56
CA ILE A 81 7.25 3.59 -24.87
C ILE A 81 6.93 2.09 -24.77
N PHE A 82 7.33 1.43 -23.67
CA PHE A 82 7.04 0.03 -23.41
C PHE A 82 5.77 -0.20 -22.57
N LEU A 83 5.06 0.87 -22.18
CA LEU A 83 3.80 0.80 -21.46
C LEU A 83 2.66 1.02 -22.45
N ILE A 84 2.02 -0.07 -22.87
CA ILE A 84 0.96 -0.09 -23.87
C ILE A 84 -0.21 0.79 -23.43
N GLY A 85 -0.72 1.60 -24.37
CA GLY A 85 -1.83 2.54 -24.14
C GLY A 85 -1.42 3.90 -23.56
N THR A 86 -0.13 4.14 -23.36
CA THR A 86 0.38 5.51 -23.13
C THR A 86 0.51 6.28 -24.44
N GLN A 87 0.43 7.61 -24.37
CA GLN A 87 0.64 8.46 -25.55
C GLN A 87 2.03 8.25 -26.18
N GLU A 88 3.05 8.04 -25.36
CA GLU A 88 4.40 7.76 -25.82
C GLU A 88 4.50 6.41 -26.55
N ASN A 89 3.82 5.37 -26.05
CA ASN A 89 3.74 4.09 -26.73
C ASN A 89 2.95 4.18 -28.04
N GLU A 90 1.80 4.86 -28.08
CA GLU A 90 1.00 5.03 -29.31
C GLU A 90 1.80 5.75 -30.42
N ARG A 91 2.57 6.78 -30.05
CA ARG A 91 3.48 7.47 -30.99
C ARG A 91 4.56 6.53 -31.48
N PHE A 92 5.20 5.79 -30.59
CA PHE A 92 6.25 4.82 -30.95
C PHE A 92 5.71 3.70 -31.84
N MET A 93 4.54 3.13 -31.53
CA MET A 93 3.88 2.09 -32.32
C MET A 93 3.62 2.55 -33.76
N ARG A 94 3.18 3.79 -33.96
CA ARG A 94 2.95 4.35 -35.30
C ARG A 94 4.24 4.41 -36.11
N VAL A 95 5.28 4.97 -35.51
CA VAL A 95 6.59 5.15 -36.14
C VAL A 95 7.26 3.80 -36.43
N LEU A 96 7.15 2.85 -35.49
CA LEU A 96 7.63 1.48 -35.64
C LEU A 96 6.90 0.76 -36.78
N THR A 97 5.57 0.80 -36.80
CA THR A 97 4.74 0.14 -37.84
C THR A 97 5.10 0.65 -39.23
N GLN A 98 5.31 1.96 -39.39
CA GLN A 98 5.77 2.57 -40.64
C GLN A 98 7.17 2.06 -41.04
N SER A 99 8.09 1.98 -40.08
CA SER A 99 9.46 1.50 -40.32
C SER A 99 9.54 0.00 -40.62
N LEU A 100 8.53 -0.78 -40.24
CA LEU A 100 8.38 -2.19 -40.58
C LEU A 100 7.63 -2.41 -41.91
N GLY A 101 7.13 -1.34 -42.56
CA GLY A 101 6.34 -1.45 -43.78
C GLY A 101 4.95 -2.06 -43.59
N TYR A 102 4.42 -2.06 -42.37
CA TYR A 102 3.10 -2.60 -42.06
C TYR A 102 1.99 -1.54 -42.17
N GLU A 103 0.75 -2.00 -42.36
CA GLU A 103 -0.43 -1.13 -42.27
C GLU A 103 -0.60 -0.58 -40.84
N ALA A 104 -1.02 0.68 -40.72
CA ALA A 104 -1.28 1.30 -39.43
C ALA A 104 -2.25 0.48 -38.58
N GLY A 105 -1.86 0.19 -37.33
CA GLY A 105 -2.66 -0.58 -36.37
C GLY A 105 -2.60 -2.10 -36.53
N SER A 106 -1.92 -2.61 -37.55
CA SER A 106 -1.75 -4.07 -37.75
C SER A 106 -1.06 -4.78 -36.58
N LEU A 107 -0.17 -4.07 -35.86
CA LEU A 107 0.51 -4.59 -34.69
C LEU A 107 -0.33 -4.52 -33.41
N ASP A 108 -1.33 -3.64 -33.33
CA ASP A 108 -2.10 -3.40 -32.10
C ASP A 108 -2.78 -4.68 -31.62
N LYS A 109 -3.33 -5.48 -32.55
CA LYS A 109 -4.01 -6.74 -32.27
C LYS A 109 -3.17 -7.76 -31.48
N TYR A 110 -1.84 -7.72 -31.62
CA TYR A 110 -0.93 -8.62 -30.90
C TYR A 110 -0.73 -8.20 -29.44
N PHE A 111 -0.86 -6.90 -29.15
CA PHE A 111 -0.53 -6.31 -27.85
C PHE A 111 -1.75 -5.75 -27.10
N GLU A 112 -2.95 -5.79 -27.68
CA GLU A 112 -4.22 -5.42 -27.02
C GLU A 112 -4.38 -6.10 -25.66
N GLY A 113 -4.07 -7.40 -25.58
CA GLY A 113 -4.12 -8.15 -24.34
C GLY A 113 -3.11 -7.66 -23.29
N GLU A 114 -1.93 -7.21 -23.69
CA GLU A 114 -0.95 -6.59 -22.79
C GLU A 114 -1.45 -5.23 -22.29
N GLY A 115 -1.98 -4.40 -23.18
CA GLY A 115 -2.57 -3.10 -22.84
C GLY A 115 -3.70 -3.23 -21.82
N ALA A 116 -4.64 -4.16 -22.02
CA ALA A 116 -5.71 -4.41 -21.07
C ALA A 116 -5.17 -4.81 -19.68
N ARG A 117 -4.16 -5.68 -19.64
CA ARG A 117 -3.50 -6.08 -18.38
C ARG A 117 -2.83 -4.88 -17.71
N GLN A 118 -2.00 -4.13 -18.44
CA GLN A 118 -1.29 -2.96 -17.92
C GLN A 118 -2.23 -1.83 -17.48
N MET A 119 -3.40 -1.69 -18.09
CA MET A 119 -4.43 -0.74 -17.63
C MET A 119 -5.03 -1.14 -16.28
N ILE A 120 -5.33 -2.43 -16.07
CA ILE A 120 -5.82 -2.93 -14.76
C ILE A 120 -4.80 -2.60 -13.67
N VAL A 121 -3.52 -2.82 -13.97
CA VAL A 121 -2.38 -2.46 -13.13
C VAL A 121 -2.38 -0.96 -12.82
N TRP A 122 -2.48 -0.13 -13.85
CA TRP A 122 -2.38 1.32 -13.72
C TRP A 122 -3.53 1.92 -12.91
N LEU A 123 -4.77 1.46 -13.16
CA LEU A 123 -5.96 1.86 -12.39
C LEU A 123 -5.88 1.46 -10.92
N SER A 124 -5.17 0.37 -10.60
CA SER A 124 -4.96 -0.04 -9.20
C SER A 124 -4.03 0.89 -8.42
N SER A 125 -3.45 1.92 -9.05
CA SER A 125 -2.48 2.86 -8.45
C SER A 125 -1.23 2.18 -7.87
N ARG A 126 -0.93 0.95 -8.29
CA ARG A 126 0.23 0.17 -7.83
C ARG A 126 1.16 -0.11 -9.01
N HIS A 127 2.46 -0.08 -8.75
CA HIS A 127 3.47 -0.59 -9.69
C HIS A 127 3.41 -2.11 -9.63
N THR A 128 2.56 -2.71 -10.45
CA THR A 128 2.41 -4.17 -10.51
C THR A 128 3.16 -4.82 -11.68
N LEU A 129 3.87 -3.98 -12.45
CA LEU A 129 4.78 -4.44 -13.48
C LEU A 129 6.16 -4.69 -12.86
N VAL A 130 6.67 -5.89 -13.08
CA VAL A 130 8.10 -6.20 -12.91
C VAL A 130 8.85 -5.41 -13.98
N ASN A 131 10.08 -4.95 -13.74
CA ASN A 131 10.86 -4.25 -14.78
C ASN A 131 11.98 -5.12 -15.37
N GLU A 132 12.49 -6.03 -14.55
CA GLU A 132 13.45 -7.04 -14.91
C GLU A 132 12.81 -8.09 -15.83
N PRO A 133 13.58 -8.67 -16.76
CA PRO A 133 13.09 -9.79 -17.53
C PRO A 133 12.80 -10.99 -16.62
N THR A 134 11.61 -11.55 -16.78
CA THR A 134 11.18 -12.79 -16.13
C THR A 134 11.05 -13.87 -17.21
N ILE A 135 11.61 -15.06 -17.00
CA ILE A 135 11.67 -16.11 -18.02
C ILE A 135 11.24 -17.48 -17.46
N CYS A 136 10.75 -18.33 -18.36
CA CYS A 136 10.78 -19.78 -18.21
C CYS A 136 11.82 -20.33 -19.19
N PRO A 137 12.91 -20.99 -18.73
CA PRO A 137 13.94 -21.54 -19.61
C PRO A 137 13.40 -22.50 -20.67
N HIS A 138 12.46 -23.37 -20.29
CA HIS A 138 11.83 -24.32 -21.20
C HIS A 138 10.95 -23.62 -22.24
N CYS A 139 10.24 -22.53 -21.88
CA CYS A 139 9.50 -21.77 -22.89
C CYS A 139 10.44 -21.10 -23.87
N LEU A 140 11.58 -20.56 -23.42
CA LEU A 140 12.55 -19.92 -24.32
C LEU A 140 13.22 -20.92 -25.26
N GLU A 141 13.43 -22.16 -24.80
CA GLU A 141 13.89 -23.26 -25.63
C GLU A 141 12.85 -23.68 -26.68
N ASP A 142 11.58 -23.80 -26.27
CA ASP A 142 10.47 -24.10 -27.19
C ASP A 142 10.29 -23.00 -28.24
N GLN A 143 10.22 -21.74 -27.79
CA GLN A 143 9.95 -20.56 -28.60
C GLN A 143 10.65 -19.34 -27.98
N PRO A 144 11.58 -18.67 -28.67
CA PRO A 144 12.43 -17.63 -28.10
C PRO A 144 11.69 -16.29 -27.96
N HIS A 145 10.66 -16.22 -27.12
CA HIS A 145 9.91 -15.00 -26.80
C HIS A 145 9.54 -14.91 -25.32
N LEU A 146 9.30 -13.68 -24.87
CA LEU A 146 8.86 -13.39 -23.50
C LEU A 146 7.36 -13.18 -23.49
N LYS A 147 6.64 -13.79 -22.55
CA LYS A 147 5.19 -13.62 -22.46
C LYS A 147 4.83 -12.35 -21.69
N ALA A 148 3.82 -11.63 -22.14
CA ALA A 148 3.35 -10.39 -21.50
C ALA A 148 2.91 -10.63 -20.04
N GLU A 149 2.33 -11.80 -19.76
CA GLU A 149 1.85 -12.15 -18.42
C GLU A 149 2.97 -12.30 -17.38
N TRP A 150 4.18 -12.69 -17.78
CA TRP A 150 5.31 -12.86 -16.86
C TRP A 150 5.83 -11.53 -16.29
N HIS A 151 5.39 -10.42 -16.86
CA HIS A 151 5.73 -9.08 -16.40
C HIS A 151 4.76 -8.55 -15.34
N LEU A 152 3.74 -9.33 -14.96
CA LEU A 152 2.84 -9.03 -13.87
C LEU A 152 3.37 -9.70 -12.61
N TYR A 153 3.54 -8.96 -11.51
CA TYR A 153 4.13 -9.52 -10.28
C TYR A 153 3.34 -10.71 -9.72
N TYR A 154 2.03 -10.80 -10.02
CA TYR A 154 1.18 -11.91 -9.61
C TYR A 154 1.31 -13.17 -10.47
N THR A 155 2.16 -13.15 -11.49
CA THR A 155 2.52 -14.29 -12.31
C THR A 155 3.93 -14.74 -11.92
N THR A 156 3.99 -15.75 -11.05
CA THR A 156 5.25 -16.24 -10.46
C THR A 156 5.69 -17.58 -11.01
N HIS A 157 4.79 -18.29 -11.70
CA HIS A 157 5.04 -19.62 -12.25
C HIS A 157 4.71 -19.68 -13.75
N CYS A 158 5.38 -20.56 -14.49
CA CYS A 158 4.97 -20.93 -15.83
C CYS A 158 3.85 -21.98 -15.75
N LEU A 159 2.66 -21.67 -16.28
CA LEU A 159 1.55 -22.62 -16.28
C LEU A 159 1.77 -23.79 -17.24
N LYS A 160 2.48 -23.56 -18.35
CA LYS A 160 2.80 -24.60 -19.35
C LYS A 160 3.76 -25.66 -18.79
N HIS A 161 4.88 -25.21 -18.21
CA HIS A 161 5.94 -26.09 -17.73
C HIS A 161 5.87 -26.39 -16.24
N LYS A 162 4.94 -25.76 -15.50
CA LYS A 162 4.72 -25.93 -14.06
C LYS A 162 6.03 -25.77 -13.29
N CYS A 163 6.69 -24.63 -13.44
CA CYS A 163 7.93 -24.29 -12.75
C CYS A 163 7.91 -22.81 -12.34
N GLN A 164 8.69 -22.45 -11.33
CA GLN A 164 8.84 -21.05 -10.93
C GLN A 164 9.55 -20.25 -12.04
N LEU A 165 9.07 -19.05 -12.32
CA LEU A 165 9.71 -18.14 -13.26
C LEU A 165 10.97 -17.53 -12.66
N TRP A 166 11.98 -17.31 -13.50
CA TRP A 166 13.27 -16.78 -13.06
C TRP A 166 13.41 -15.32 -13.48
N ASN A 167 13.92 -14.49 -12.57
CA ASN A 167 14.38 -13.13 -12.82
C ASN A 167 15.89 -12.97 -12.57
N GLU A 168 16.55 -14.04 -12.15
CA GLU A 168 17.98 -14.16 -11.90
C GLU A 168 18.52 -15.52 -12.35
N CYS A 169 19.81 -15.57 -12.65
CA CYS A 169 20.45 -16.79 -13.10
C CYS A 169 20.69 -17.75 -11.92
N PRO A 170 20.32 -19.04 -11.99
CA PRO A 170 20.54 -19.98 -10.88
C PRO A 170 22.02 -20.34 -10.66
N GLN A 171 22.91 -20.06 -11.62
CA GLN A 171 24.34 -20.35 -11.50
C GLN A 171 25.15 -19.17 -10.96
N CYS A 172 24.84 -17.93 -11.36
CA CYS A 172 25.61 -16.75 -10.96
C CYS A 172 24.84 -15.73 -10.13
N ASN A 173 23.55 -15.97 -9.86
CA ASN A 173 22.64 -15.10 -9.10
C ASN A 173 22.54 -13.66 -9.61
N ASN A 174 23.02 -13.39 -10.83
CA ASN A 174 22.86 -12.09 -11.45
C ASN A 174 21.46 -11.95 -12.02
N LYS A 175 20.83 -10.80 -11.76
CA LYS A 175 19.56 -10.40 -12.38
C LYS A 175 19.67 -10.39 -13.91
N PHE A 176 18.61 -10.79 -14.58
CA PHE A 176 18.56 -10.75 -16.03
C PHE A 176 18.56 -9.31 -16.57
N LYS A 177 19.18 -9.15 -17.74
CA LYS A 177 19.27 -7.89 -18.47
C LYS A 177 18.51 -8.01 -19.79
N TRP A 178 17.94 -6.89 -20.23
CA TRP A 178 17.28 -6.78 -21.53
C TRP A 178 18.33 -6.74 -22.66
N SER A 179 18.78 -7.92 -23.07
CA SER A 179 19.81 -8.14 -24.09
C SER A 179 19.49 -9.38 -24.92
N GLY A 180 19.88 -9.40 -26.18
CA GLY A 180 19.56 -10.46 -27.12
C GLY A 180 19.99 -11.86 -26.68
N GLY A 181 21.14 -11.95 -26.01
CA GLY A 181 21.60 -13.20 -25.42
C GLY A 181 20.59 -13.87 -24.46
N LEU A 182 19.68 -13.10 -23.85
CA LEU A 182 18.68 -13.59 -22.89
C LEU A 182 17.76 -14.66 -23.48
N PHE A 183 17.52 -14.70 -24.78
CA PHE A 183 16.66 -15.73 -25.37
C PHE A 183 17.30 -17.13 -25.39
N LYS A 184 18.62 -17.22 -25.19
CA LYS A 184 19.38 -18.48 -25.33
C LYS A 184 20.20 -18.84 -24.08
N LYS A 185 20.73 -17.83 -23.38
CA LYS A 185 21.68 -18.02 -22.29
C LYS A 185 21.69 -16.87 -21.29
N CYS A 186 22.29 -17.10 -20.13
CA CYS A 186 22.62 -16.05 -19.19
C CYS A 186 23.62 -15.08 -19.81
N THR A 187 23.31 -13.80 -19.79
CA THR A 187 24.18 -12.76 -20.38
C THR A 187 25.34 -12.36 -19.47
N SER A 188 25.39 -12.91 -18.25
CA SER A 188 26.49 -12.68 -17.30
C SER A 188 27.47 -13.85 -17.26
N CYS A 189 27.01 -15.09 -17.09
CA CYS A 189 27.89 -16.27 -16.98
C CYS A 189 27.86 -17.21 -18.20
N GLY A 190 26.99 -16.98 -19.18
CA GLY A 190 26.91 -17.80 -20.39
C GLY A 190 26.16 -19.13 -20.25
N LEU A 191 25.60 -19.46 -19.07
CA LEU A 191 24.77 -20.66 -18.87
C LEU A 191 23.66 -20.75 -19.93
N GLN A 192 23.65 -21.83 -20.71
CA GLN A 192 22.65 -22.07 -21.76
C GLN A 192 21.34 -22.57 -21.14
N TRP A 193 20.20 -22.07 -21.60
CA TRP A 193 18.89 -22.46 -21.05
C TRP A 193 18.55 -23.94 -21.26
N LYS A 194 18.97 -24.50 -22.40
CA LYS A 194 18.89 -25.94 -22.70
C LYS A 194 19.64 -26.84 -21.71
N ASN A 195 20.61 -26.28 -20.97
CA ASN A 195 21.41 -27.03 -20.00
C ASN A 195 20.83 -26.93 -18.58
N VAL A 196 19.67 -26.30 -18.38
CA VAL A 196 19.09 -26.12 -17.05
C VAL A 196 17.82 -26.95 -16.91
N CYS A 197 17.71 -27.66 -15.78
CA CYS A 197 16.52 -28.37 -15.39
C CYS A 197 15.73 -27.50 -14.42
N ALA A 198 14.60 -26.93 -14.84
CA ALA A 198 13.73 -26.20 -13.93
C ALA A 198 12.96 -27.17 -13.04
N ILE A 199 13.01 -26.95 -11.72
CA ILE A 199 12.27 -27.76 -10.76
C ILE A 199 10.78 -27.59 -11.03
N ARG A 200 10.08 -28.72 -11.24
CA ARG A 200 8.63 -28.71 -11.40
C ARG A 200 7.97 -28.45 -10.05
N VAL A 201 7.12 -27.43 -10.02
CA VAL A 201 6.36 -26.98 -8.85
C VAL A 201 4.94 -26.66 -9.31
N SER A 202 3.95 -27.10 -8.55
CA SER A 202 2.56 -26.75 -8.85
C SER A 202 2.38 -25.23 -8.80
N PRO A 203 1.78 -24.62 -9.82
CA PRO A 203 1.42 -23.20 -9.74
C PRO A 203 0.50 -22.91 -8.54
N PRO A 204 0.60 -21.73 -7.93
CA PRO A 204 -0.32 -21.28 -6.90
C PRO A 204 -1.78 -21.26 -7.39
N LEU A 205 -2.74 -21.56 -6.51
CA LEU A 205 -4.16 -21.57 -6.85
C LEU A 205 -4.62 -20.20 -7.34
N SER A 206 -4.12 -19.14 -6.71
CA SER A 206 -4.33 -17.76 -7.14
C SER A 206 -4.01 -17.54 -8.62
N GLN A 207 -2.89 -18.07 -9.09
CA GLN A 207 -2.48 -17.92 -10.48
C GLN A 207 -3.32 -18.77 -11.44
N ILE A 208 -3.70 -19.98 -11.03
CA ILE A 208 -4.61 -20.84 -11.80
C ILE A 208 -5.97 -20.15 -11.96
N ALA A 209 -6.55 -19.64 -10.87
CA ALA A 209 -7.82 -18.91 -10.88
C ALA A 209 -7.76 -17.67 -11.79
N ILE A 210 -6.66 -16.90 -11.76
CA ILE A 210 -6.47 -15.75 -12.66
C ILE A 210 -6.39 -16.18 -14.14
N ALA A 211 -5.78 -17.32 -14.43
CA ALA A 211 -5.65 -17.84 -15.79
C ALA A 211 -7.00 -18.29 -16.38
N GLU A 212 -7.83 -18.93 -15.55
CA GLU A 212 -9.16 -19.42 -15.94
C GLU A 212 -10.20 -18.30 -16.05
N ALA A 213 -10.06 -17.25 -15.24
CA ALA A 213 -10.96 -16.10 -15.26
C ALA A 213 -10.85 -15.30 -16.57
N LYS A 214 -11.99 -14.79 -17.06
CA LYS A 214 -12.10 -14.00 -18.31
C LYS A 214 -12.70 -12.61 -18.05
N GLY A 215 -12.35 -11.65 -18.91
CA GLY A 215 -12.99 -10.32 -18.98
C GLY A 215 -13.08 -9.58 -17.63
N ALA A 216 -14.29 -9.12 -17.29
CA ALA A 216 -14.56 -8.39 -16.06
C ALA A 216 -14.29 -9.20 -14.80
N ASN A 217 -14.56 -10.51 -14.81
CA ASN A 217 -14.33 -11.39 -13.66
C ASN A 217 -12.84 -11.51 -13.34
N LYS A 218 -11.97 -11.64 -14.35
CA LYS A 218 -10.51 -11.61 -14.17
C LYS A 218 -10.06 -10.30 -13.54
N THR A 219 -10.62 -9.18 -14.00
CA THR A 219 -10.29 -7.85 -13.49
C THR A 219 -10.71 -7.69 -12.02
N ALA A 220 -11.91 -8.16 -11.67
CA ALA A 220 -12.41 -8.13 -10.29
C ALA A 220 -11.57 -9.02 -9.37
N LEU A 221 -11.26 -10.24 -9.80
CA LEU A 221 -10.40 -11.19 -9.10
C LEU A 221 -9.02 -10.59 -8.82
N VAL A 222 -8.35 -10.06 -9.86
CA VAL A 222 -7.04 -9.41 -9.69
C VAL A 222 -7.16 -8.25 -8.69
N LYS A 223 -8.12 -7.33 -8.88
CA LYS A 223 -8.32 -6.19 -7.97
C LYS A 223 -8.52 -6.62 -6.51
N ARG A 224 -9.28 -7.70 -6.25
CA ARG A 224 -9.47 -8.26 -4.91
C ARG A 224 -8.17 -8.84 -4.36
N ILE A 225 -7.45 -9.65 -5.13
CA ILE A 225 -6.13 -10.16 -4.71
C ILE A 225 -5.20 -9.00 -4.36
N LEU A 226 -5.11 -7.96 -5.20
CA LEU A 226 -4.26 -6.81 -4.89
C LEU A 226 -4.74 -6.11 -3.61
N SER A 227 -6.04 -5.89 -3.42
CA SER A 227 -6.56 -5.21 -2.22
C SER A 227 -6.16 -5.98 -0.95
N LYS A 228 -6.30 -7.31 -0.95
CA LYS A 228 -5.92 -8.20 0.15
C LYS A 228 -4.42 -8.39 0.31
N MET A 229 -3.62 -8.14 -0.73
CA MET A 229 -2.16 -8.25 -0.63
C MET A 229 -1.57 -7.30 0.42
N ASN A 230 -2.13 -6.11 0.59
CA ASN A 230 -1.69 -5.19 1.65
C ASN A 230 -1.93 -5.78 3.04
N ILE A 231 -3.05 -6.50 3.21
CA ILE A 231 -3.39 -7.19 4.45
C ILE A 231 -2.41 -8.34 4.68
N GLY A 232 -2.18 -9.19 3.67
CA GLY A 232 -1.23 -10.30 3.77
C GLY A 232 0.21 -9.87 4.02
N LEU A 233 0.64 -8.73 3.47
CA LEU A 233 2.00 -8.20 3.66
C LEU A 233 2.18 -7.53 5.04
N ARG A 234 1.09 -7.04 5.63
CA ARG A 234 1.09 -6.42 6.96
C ARG A 234 -0.10 -6.94 7.77
N PRO A 235 -0.11 -8.25 8.12
CA PRO A 235 -1.26 -8.90 8.73
C PRO A 235 -1.69 -8.25 10.04
N PHE A 236 -0.75 -7.62 10.75
CA PHE A 236 -0.99 -6.97 12.03
C PHE A 236 -1.06 -5.44 11.97
N ASP A 237 -0.87 -4.83 10.79
CA ASP A 237 -0.97 -3.39 10.65
C ASP A 237 -2.32 -2.94 10.06
N ALA A 238 -2.77 -1.75 10.44
CA ALA A 238 -3.83 -0.97 9.79
C ALA A 238 -3.31 0.20 8.94
N SER A 239 -1.99 0.36 8.85
CA SER A 239 -1.31 1.25 7.92
C SER A 239 -1.45 0.70 6.50
N PHE A 240 -2.52 1.11 5.83
CA PHE A 240 -2.82 0.71 4.46
C PHE A 240 -2.16 1.62 3.42
N GLN A 241 -0.96 2.12 3.72
CA GLN A 241 -0.20 2.93 2.76
C GLN A 241 0.09 2.11 1.51
N ARG A 242 0.04 2.78 0.34
CA ARG A 242 0.35 2.15 -0.94
C ARG A 242 1.79 1.68 -0.93
N GLN A 243 1.98 0.38 -1.04
CA GLN A 243 3.31 -0.20 -1.15
C GLN A 243 3.87 -0.01 -2.56
N ARG A 244 5.18 0.18 -2.64
CA ARG A 244 5.94 0.34 -3.88
C ARG A 244 7.06 -0.68 -3.86
N GLU A 245 7.44 -1.18 -5.03
CA GLU A 245 8.54 -2.16 -5.18
C GLU A 245 8.33 -3.45 -4.37
N ILE A 246 7.09 -3.94 -4.31
CA ILE A 246 6.71 -5.17 -3.58
C ILE A 246 7.57 -6.35 -4.07
N ASP A 247 7.82 -6.42 -5.37
CA ASP A 247 8.67 -7.42 -6.02
C ASP A 247 10.11 -7.47 -5.49
N LYS A 248 10.64 -6.35 -4.96
CA LYS A 248 12.04 -6.29 -4.49
C LYS A 248 12.21 -6.68 -3.03
N TYR A 249 11.18 -6.49 -2.21
CA TYR A 249 11.30 -6.53 -0.76
C TYR A 249 10.48 -7.64 -0.10
N VAL A 250 9.70 -8.39 -0.89
CA VAL A 250 8.93 -9.54 -0.42
C VAL A 250 9.68 -10.82 -0.80
N PRO A 251 10.35 -11.49 0.16
CA PRO A 251 11.24 -12.63 -0.11
C PRO A 251 10.53 -13.87 -0.67
N ASP A 252 9.20 -13.96 -0.56
CA ASP A 252 8.38 -15.00 -1.18
C ASP A 252 7.08 -14.39 -1.72
N LEU A 253 7.20 -13.70 -2.84
CA LEU A 253 6.08 -12.99 -3.45
C LEU A 253 4.91 -13.92 -3.78
N ALA A 254 5.21 -15.13 -4.29
CA ALA A 254 4.21 -16.13 -4.67
C ALA A 254 3.32 -16.51 -3.49
N ARG A 255 3.92 -16.81 -2.33
CA ARG A 255 3.17 -17.14 -1.11
C ARG A 255 2.30 -15.98 -0.64
N HIS A 256 2.77 -14.74 -0.74
CA HIS A 256 1.97 -13.58 -0.33
C HIS A 256 0.76 -13.34 -1.24
N ILE A 257 0.92 -13.54 -2.55
CA ILE A 257 -0.21 -13.49 -3.50
C ILE A 257 -1.21 -14.59 -3.18
N GLU A 258 -0.71 -15.80 -2.88
CA GLU A 258 -1.56 -16.92 -2.50
C GLU A 258 -2.32 -16.63 -1.20
N SER A 259 -1.66 -16.13 -0.15
CA SER A 259 -2.32 -15.69 1.08
C SER A 259 -3.35 -14.58 0.82
N ALA A 260 -3.06 -13.63 -0.08
CA ALA A 260 -4.00 -12.57 -0.45
C ALA A 260 -5.23 -13.12 -1.18
N TYR A 261 -5.04 -14.12 -2.03
CA TYR A 261 -6.13 -14.84 -2.68
C TYR A 261 -6.98 -15.59 -1.64
N GLN A 262 -6.37 -16.33 -0.72
CA GLN A 262 -7.10 -17.00 0.37
C GLN A 262 -7.91 -16.00 1.21
N LEU A 263 -7.36 -14.83 1.55
CA LEU A 263 -8.10 -13.78 2.27
C LEU A 263 -9.27 -13.17 1.47
N GLY A 264 -9.29 -13.33 0.15
CA GLY A 264 -10.39 -12.87 -0.70
C GLY A 264 -11.51 -13.90 -0.88
N TYR A 265 -11.26 -15.17 -0.54
CA TYR A 265 -12.11 -16.29 -0.98
C TYR A 265 -12.27 -17.44 0.03
N SER A 266 -11.52 -17.45 1.13
CA SER A 266 -11.63 -18.43 2.23
C SER A 266 -12.06 -17.72 3.51
N GLU A 267 -13.24 -18.07 4.02
CA GLU A 267 -13.76 -17.55 5.29
C GLU A 267 -12.85 -18.00 6.45
N ASP A 268 -12.41 -19.26 6.43
CA ASP A 268 -11.47 -19.81 7.40
C ASP A 268 -10.16 -19.01 7.45
N ALA A 269 -9.62 -18.60 6.31
CA ALA A 269 -8.41 -17.77 6.26
C ALA A 269 -8.63 -16.39 6.91
N VAL A 270 -9.81 -15.80 6.73
CA VAL A 270 -10.17 -14.52 7.37
C VAL A 270 -10.36 -14.68 8.87
N VAL A 271 -11.10 -15.71 9.30
CA VAL A 271 -11.33 -16.03 10.71
C VAL A 271 -10.01 -16.27 11.44
N GLU A 272 -9.12 -17.06 10.84
CA GLU A 272 -7.81 -17.34 11.42
C GLU A 272 -6.93 -16.08 11.48
N LEU A 273 -6.92 -15.26 10.43
CA LEU A 273 -6.18 -13.99 10.48
C LEU A 273 -6.74 -13.05 11.55
N LYS A 274 -8.07 -12.95 11.71
CA LYS A 274 -8.70 -12.17 12.79
C LYS A 274 -8.25 -12.66 14.16
N LYS A 275 -8.24 -13.98 14.38
CA LYS A 275 -7.76 -14.60 15.62
C LYS A 275 -6.28 -14.29 15.88
N GLN A 276 -5.42 -14.40 14.87
CA GLN A 276 -3.99 -14.05 14.97
C GLN A 276 -3.80 -12.57 15.29
N ARG A 277 -4.55 -11.67 14.62
CA ARG A 277 -4.53 -10.23 14.89
C ARG A 277 -4.96 -9.93 16.30
N PHE A 278 -6.07 -10.52 16.75
CA PHE A 278 -6.58 -10.36 18.10
C PHE A 278 -5.53 -10.80 19.13
N SER A 279 -4.97 -12.00 18.98
CA SER A 279 -3.93 -12.52 19.89
C SER A 279 -2.67 -11.65 19.90
N HIS A 280 -2.20 -11.21 18.72
CA HIS A 280 -1.07 -10.29 18.59
C HIS A 280 -1.30 -9.01 19.40
N TRP A 281 -2.47 -8.38 19.22
CA TRP A 281 -2.79 -7.11 19.88
C TRP A 281 -3.06 -7.27 21.37
N GLN A 282 -3.70 -8.37 21.78
CA GLN A 282 -3.88 -8.72 23.19
C GLN A 282 -2.52 -8.84 23.90
N ASN A 283 -1.53 -9.48 23.27
CA ASN A 283 -0.19 -9.59 23.85
C ASN A 283 0.54 -8.23 23.95
N LYS A 284 0.32 -7.30 23.01
CA LYS A 284 0.96 -5.98 23.00
C LYS A 284 0.32 -5.01 24.00
N ILE A 285 -1.00 -4.98 24.03
CA ILE A 285 -1.79 -3.95 24.70
C ILE A 285 -2.14 -4.36 26.15
N GLY A 286 -2.08 -5.66 26.45
CA GLY A 286 -2.44 -6.23 27.74
C GLY A 286 -3.67 -7.13 27.60
N GLY A 287 -3.91 -7.97 28.62
CA GLY A 287 -4.89 -9.05 28.59
C GLY A 287 -6.34 -8.65 28.23
N PRO A 288 -7.32 -9.58 28.34
CA PRO A 288 -8.70 -9.41 27.84
C PRO A 288 -9.52 -8.23 28.40
N ARG A 289 -8.91 -7.40 29.24
CA ARG A 289 -9.46 -6.25 29.95
C ARG A 289 -9.27 -4.92 29.21
N GLN A 290 -9.12 -4.89 27.88
CA GLN A 290 -9.19 -3.64 27.09
C GLN A 290 -10.28 -3.76 26.02
N THR A 291 -11.52 -3.96 26.47
CA THR A 291 -12.65 -4.39 25.64
C THR A 291 -12.97 -3.38 24.54
N VAL A 292 -12.96 -2.08 24.85
CA VAL A 292 -13.27 -1.00 23.89
C VAL A 292 -12.25 -0.96 22.74
N LEU A 293 -10.96 -1.03 23.06
CA LEU A 293 -9.90 -1.00 22.05
C LEU A 293 -9.91 -2.25 21.18
N MET A 294 -10.18 -3.42 21.79
CA MET A 294 -10.32 -4.67 21.04
C MET A 294 -11.56 -4.67 20.14
N GLN A 295 -12.69 -4.09 20.59
CA GLN A 295 -13.88 -3.88 19.75
C GLN A 295 -13.58 -2.97 18.54
N GLN A 296 -12.78 -1.91 18.73
CA GLN A 296 -12.36 -1.06 17.62
C GLN A 296 -11.45 -1.79 16.62
N ILE A 297 -10.55 -2.65 17.10
CA ILE A 297 -9.73 -3.51 16.23
C ILE A 297 -10.61 -4.48 15.44
N ASP A 298 -11.61 -5.07 16.10
CA ASP A 298 -12.51 -6.04 15.46
C ASP A 298 -13.41 -5.38 14.41
N ALA A 299 -14.01 -4.23 14.74
CA ALA A 299 -14.77 -3.42 13.78
C ALA A 299 -13.93 -3.00 12.57
N ALA A 300 -12.66 -2.63 12.79
CA ALA A 300 -11.73 -2.32 11.71
C ALA A 300 -11.36 -3.56 10.86
N ASN A 301 -11.41 -4.77 11.43
CA ASN A 301 -11.30 -5.99 10.64
C ASN A 301 -12.54 -6.17 9.77
N ASP A 302 -13.74 -6.04 10.34
CA ASP A 302 -15.01 -6.24 9.63
C ASP A 302 -15.16 -5.33 8.42
N GLU A 303 -14.87 -4.03 8.55
CA GLU A 303 -14.90 -3.07 7.44
C GLU A 303 -14.01 -3.52 6.26
N ARG A 304 -12.90 -4.22 6.56
CA ARG A 304 -11.88 -4.61 5.57
C ARG A 304 -12.11 -5.97 4.95
N PHE A 305 -12.88 -6.83 5.60
CA PHE A 305 -13.24 -8.16 5.10
C PHE A 305 -14.68 -8.25 4.59
N PHE A 306 -15.43 -7.13 4.56
CA PHE A 306 -16.81 -7.07 4.09
C PHE A 306 -16.99 -7.43 2.59
N ASP A 307 -15.95 -7.31 1.77
CA ASP A 307 -15.98 -7.60 0.32
C ASP A 307 -15.72 -9.07 -0.03
N PHE A 308 -16.19 -9.99 0.81
CA PHE A 308 -16.04 -11.43 0.64
C PHE A 308 -16.99 -11.97 -0.45
N GLU A 309 -16.47 -12.74 -1.39
CA GLU A 309 -17.30 -13.62 -2.23
C GLU A 309 -17.11 -15.05 -1.79
N ASN A 310 -18.21 -15.70 -1.45
CA ASN A 310 -18.28 -17.15 -1.27
C ASN A 310 -17.93 -17.84 -2.59
N ALA A 311 -16.64 -18.08 -2.84
CA ALA A 311 -16.24 -18.97 -3.91
C ALA A 311 -16.54 -20.40 -3.47
N LYS A 312 -17.30 -21.13 -4.31
CA LYS A 312 -17.50 -22.59 -4.17
C LYS A 312 -16.22 -23.40 -4.40
N HIS A 313 -15.07 -22.75 -4.54
CA HIS A 313 -13.80 -23.38 -4.86
C HIS A 313 -12.85 -23.35 -3.66
N SER A 314 -12.65 -24.56 -3.12
CA SER A 314 -11.46 -25.09 -2.44
C SER A 314 -11.48 -25.17 -0.91
N SER A 315 -11.74 -26.39 -0.46
CA SER A 315 -11.38 -26.99 0.82
C SER A 315 -9.90 -27.38 0.85
N GLY A 316 -9.00 -26.44 0.58
CA GLY A 316 -7.57 -26.63 0.89
C GLY A 316 -7.39 -26.54 2.41
N LYS A 317 -7.03 -27.65 3.07
CA LYS A 317 -6.84 -27.70 4.54
C LYS A 317 -5.63 -26.89 5.04
N ASP A 318 -4.80 -26.36 4.14
CA ASP A 318 -3.60 -25.63 4.52
C ASP A 318 -3.98 -24.23 5.01
N THR A 319 -3.98 -24.07 6.32
CA THR A 319 -4.14 -22.77 6.96
C THR A 319 -3.03 -21.83 6.46
N PRO A 320 -3.38 -20.68 5.86
CA PRO A 320 -2.36 -19.75 5.40
C PRO A 320 -1.53 -19.25 6.57
N ILE A 321 -0.22 -19.50 6.52
CA ILE A 321 0.73 -18.92 7.48
C ILE A 321 1.08 -17.52 6.96
N PHE A 322 0.52 -16.50 7.60
CA PHE A 322 0.83 -15.10 7.33
C PHE A 322 2.19 -14.77 7.98
N LYS A 323 3.23 -14.66 7.15
CA LYS A 323 4.52 -14.12 7.58
C LYS A 323 4.58 -12.65 7.22
N GLU A 324 5.05 -11.83 8.15
CA GLU A 324 5.25 -10.41 7.85
C GLU A 324 6.29 -10.24 6.75
N ALA A 325 6.01 -9.34 5.80
CA ALA A 325 7.00 -8.97 4.82
C ALA A 325 8.17 -8.22 5.48
N SER A 326 9.34 -8.20 4.82
CA SER A 326 10.46 -7.44 5.36
C SER A 326 10.09 -5.95 5.51
N PHE A 327 10.58 -5.30 6.56
CA PHE A 327 10.34 -3.86 6.80
C PHE A 327 10.77 -2.95 5.64
N ARG A 328 11.56 -3.48 4.69
CA ARG A 328 12.10 -2.76 3.53
C ARG A 328 11.06 -2.47 2.44
N VAL A 329 9.92 -3.17 2.41
CA VAL A 329 8.79 -2.97 1.44
C VAL A 329 8.22 -1.53 1.49
N LEU A 330 8.55 -0.75 2.53
CA LEU A 330 7.92 0.54 2.84
C LEU A 330 8.74 1.78 2.41
N THR A 331 9.91 1.62 1.81
CA THR A 331 10.95 2.66 1.92
C THR A 331 10.99 3.73 0.82
N SER A 332 10.28 3.59 -0.30
CA SER A 332 10.53 4.53 -1.41
C SER A 332 9.98 5.95 -1.22
N HIS A 333 9.17 6.24 -0.19
CA HIS A 333 8.74 7.63 0.04
C HIS A 333 8.80 8.23 1.44
N ARG A 334 9.12 7.50 2.49
CA ARG A 334 9.33 8.12 3.81
C ARG A 334 10.33 7.32 4.61
N ARG A 335 11.48 7.92 4.92
CA ARG A 335 12.46 7.49 5.95
C ARG A 335 11.85 7.47 7.38
N LEU A 336 10.54 7.26 7.52
CA LEU A 336 9.80 7.26 8.78
C LEU A 336 9.57 5.85 9.36
N ASN A 337 9.91 4.79 8.61
CA ASN A 337 9.52 3.41 8.94
C ASN A 337 10.70 2.44 9.05
N THR A 338 11.89 2.91 9.45
CA THR A 338 13.13 2.10 9.38
C THR A 338 13.48 1.29 10.63
N THR A 339 12.54 1.02 11.54
CA THR A 339 12.80 0.07 12.63
C THR A 339 12.18 -1.31 12.34
N PRO A 340 12.89 -2.42 12.62
CA PRO A 340 12.37 -3.80 12.50
C PRO A 340 11.08 -4.07 13.30
N GLU A 341 10.74 -3.20 14.25
CA GLU A 341 9.61 -3.32 15.18
C GLU A 341 8.26 -2.84 14.59
N ASN A 342 8.16 -2.58 13.29
CA ASN A 342 7.11 -1.73 12.70
C ASN A 342 5.87 -2.41 12.10
N ALA A 343 5.52 -3.63 12.52
CA ALA A 343 4.15 -4.16 12.38
C ALA A 343 3.24 -3.59 13.48
N CYS A 344 3.16 -2.27 13.61
CA CYS A 344 2.34 -1.62 14.61
C CYS A 344 1.11 -0.99 13.95
N PHE A 345 -0.09 -1.32 14.43
CA PHE A 345 -1.36 -0.76 14.01
C PHE A 345 -1.32 0.76 14.08
N GLU A 346 -1.24 1.40 12.91
CA GLU A 346 -1.44 2.83 12.77
C GLU A 346 -2.92 3.14 12.90
N LEU A 347 -3.28 3.88 13.95
CA LEU A 347 -4.64 4.40 14.09
C LEU A 347 -4.93 5.37 12.93
N SER A 348 -6.17 5.37 12.43
CA SER A 348 -6.63 6.48 11.59
C SER A 348 -6.74 7.75 12.42
N TRP A 349 -6.81 8.91 11.78
CA TRP A 349 -7.04 10.16 12.51
C TRP A 349 -8.35 10.09 13.30
N ASN A 350 -9.45 9.64 12.67
CA ASN A 350 -10.75 9.50 13.34
C ASN A 350 -10.69 8.57 14.55
N GLN A 351 -10.02 7.42 14.42
CA GLN A 351 -9.83 6.51 15.56
C GLN A 351 -9.03 7.17 16.69
N LEU A 352 -8.01 7.97 16.36
CA LEU A 352 -7.24 8.69 17.36
C LEU A 352 -8.05 9.83 18.01
N GLU A 353 -8.96 10.48 17.26
CA GLU A 353 -9.90 11.46 17.80
C GLU A 353 -10.86 10.82 18.79
N GLU A 354 -11.41 9.63 18.46
CA GLU A 354 -12.29 8.86 19.33
C GLU A 354 -11.57 8.37 20.58
N VAL A 355 -10.36 7.83 20.44
CA VAL A 355 -9.58 7.30 21.57
C VAL A 355 -9.13 8.40 22.53
N LEU A 356 -8.72 9.56 22.02
CA LEU A 356 -8.16 10.64 22.84
C LEU A 356 -9.14 11.79 23.13
N LEU A 357 -10.36 11.73 22.58
CA LEU A 357 -11.39 12.77 22.66
C LEU A 357 -10.86 14.14 22.21
N MET A 358 -10.07 14.17 21.13
CA MET A 358 -9.41 15.38 20.63
C MET A 358 -9.50 15.50 19.11
N ARG A 359 -9.80 16.69 18.59
CA ARG A 359 -9.78 16.96 17.14
C ARG A 359 -8.38 16.78 16.52
N THR A 360 -8.34 16.33 15.27
CA THR A 360 -7.15 16.04 14.46
C THR A 360 -6.18 17.22 14.40
N ALA A 361 -6.69 18.45 14.31
CA ALA A 361 -5.85 19.64 14.27
C ALA A 361 -5.00 19.80 15.56
N HIS A 362 -5.57 19.44 16.70
CA HIS A 362 -4.89 19.48 18.00
C HIS A 362 -3.91 18.31 18.15
N LEU A 363 -4.32 17.09 17.78
CA LEU A 363 -3.45 15.92 17.75
C LEU A 363 -2.20 16.17 16.91
N LYS A 364 -2.38 16.72 15.70
CA LYS A 364 -1.26 17.09 14.82
C LYS A 364 -0.36 18.17 15.41
N LYS A 365 -0.89 19.05 16.27
CA LYS A 365 -0.08 20.07 16.97
C LYS A 365 0.74 19.42 18.09
N LEU A 366 0.11 18.60 18.94
CA LEU A 366 0.78 17.88 20.03
C LEU A 366 1.89 16.96 19.52
N ILE A 367 1.68 16.25 18.42
CA ILE A 367 2.73 15.41 17.80
C ILE A 367 3.92 16.25 17.32
N ARG A 368 3.67 17.45 16.76
CA ARG A 368 4.75 18.35 16.32
C ARG A 368 5.53 18.95 17.49
N GLU A 369 4.85 19.15 18.62
CA GLU A 369 5.44 19.68 19.85
C GLU A 369 6.15 18.58 20.68
N GLY A 370 6.03 17.31 20.30
CA GLY A 370 6.63 16.18 21.02
C GLY A 370 5.84 15.71 22.25
N GLU A 371 4.66 16.29 22.48
CA GLU A 371 3.82 16.03 23.65
C GLU A 371 3.01 14.73 23.54
N LEU A 372 2.65 14.38 22.30
CA LEU A 372 1.98 13.13 21.96
C LEU A 372 2.92 12.30 21.07
N PRO A 373 3.10 11.01 21.32
CA PRO A 373 3.95 10.19 20.45
C PRO A 373 3.36 10.15 19.04
N GLY A 374 4.19 10.31 18.03
CA GLY A 374 3.79 10.28 16.63
C GLY A 374 5.01 10.47 15.74
N ARG A 375 4.82 10.39 14.42
CA ARG A 375 5.94 10.56 13.47
C ARG A 375 5.77 11.85 12.68
N MET A 376 6.87 12.59 12.60
CA MET A 376 7.00 13.79 11.77
C MET A 376 7.78 13.45 10.51
N HIS A 377 7.33 13.93 9.36
CA HIS A 377 8.05 13.75 8.10
C HIS A 377 9.39 14.48 8.09
N VAL A 378 10.49 13.73 7.89
CA VAL A 378 11.87 14.26 7.88
C VAL A 378 12.01 15.50 6.98
N ASN A 379 11.55 15.41 5.72
CA ASN A 379 11.68 16.51 4.77
C ASN A 379 10.52 17.53 4.81
N SER A 380 9.55 17.37 5.72
CA SER A 380 8.38 18.24 5.77
C SER A 380 7.76 18.18 7.17
N PRO A 381 8.35 18.80 8.20
CA PRO A 381 7.90 18.73 9.60
C PRO A 381 6.42 19.05 9.83
N LYS A 382 5.79 19.82 8.92
CA LYS A 382 4.35 20.10 8.90
C LYS A 382 3.46 18.86 8.64
N LYS A 383 4.02 17.79 8.06
CA LYS A 383 3.33 16.54 7.75
C LYS A 383 3.63 15.53 8.86
N VAL A 384 2.62 15.26 9.68
CA VAL A 384 2.67 14.21 10.71
C VAL A 384 1.76 13.05 10.33
N SER A 385 2.05 11.87 10.86
CA SER A 385 1.15 10.71 10.81
C SER A 385 0.49 10.47 12.17
N PRO A 386 -0.67 9.81 12.22
CA PRO A 386 -1.26 9.38 13.48
C PRO A 386 -0.27 8.56 14.34
N SER A 387 -0.49 8.62 15.65
CA SER A 387 0.17 7.78 16.64
C SER A 387 -0.14 6.30 16.40
N ARG A 388 0.83 5.43 16.70
CA ARG A 388 0.56 3.99 16.68
C ARG A 388 -0.23 3.59 17.91
N LEU A 389 -0.92 2.47 17.82
CA LEU A 389 -1.67 1.93 18.93
C LEU A 389 -0.80 1.66 20.16
N ASP A 390 0.38 1.06 19.97
CA ASP A 390 1.30 0.79 21.07
C ASP A 390 1.90 2.06 21.66
N ASP A 391 2.13 3.09 20.85
CA ASP A 391 2.55 4.42 21.31
C ASP A 391 1.48 5.08 22.19
N VAL A 392 0.21 5.02 21.76
CA VAL A 392 -0.93 5.53 22.55
C VAL A 392 -1.09 4.74 23.84
N VAL A 393 -0.93 3.42 23.80
CA VAL A 393 -0.98 2.55 24.99
C VAL A 393 0.19 2.84 25.94
N LYS A 394 1.41 3.04 25.43
CA LYS A 394 2.57 3.43 26.24
C LYS A 394 2.34 4.80 26.90
N PHE A 395 1.79 5.75 26.15
CA PHE A 395 1.39 7.06 26.66
C PHE A 395 0.34 6.93 27.78
N PHE A 396 -0.69 6.11 27.58
CA PHE A 396 -1.71 5.82 28.59
C PHE A 396 -1.12 5.17 29.85
N ARG A 397 -0.28 4.14 29.69
CA ARG A 397 0.38 3.46 30.81
C ARG A 397 1.28 4.42 31.61
N ARG A 398 1.93 5.37 30.94
CA ARG A 398 2.72 6.40 31.60
C ARG A 398 1.85 7.31 32.46
N ILE A 399 0.71 7.79 31.94
CA ILE A 399 -0.24 8.59 32.71
C ILE A 399 -0.76 7.79 33.92
N LYS A 400 -1.21 6.55 33.68
CA LYS A 400 -1.74 5.68 34.73
C LYS A 400 -0.73 5.31 35.80
N LYS A 401 0.56 5.15 35.46
CA LYS A 401 1.61 4.90 36.45
C LYS A 401 1.76 6.06 37.44
N ASN A 402 1.43 7.27 37.00
CA ASN A 402 1.54 8.49 37.80
C ASN A 402 0.19 8.93 38.39
N SER A 403 -0.91 8.21 38.13
CA SER A 403 -2.23 8.57 38.63
C SER A 403 -2.48 8.03 40.04
N ILE A 404 -3.33 8.73 40.79
CA ILE A 404 -3.80 8.32 42.10
C ILE A 404 -5.08 7.49 41.92
N PRO A 405 -5.19 6.31 42.57
CA PRO A 405 -6.45 5.58 42.71
C PRO A 405 -7.61 6.45 43.19
N ILE A 406 -8.72 6.47 42.47
CA ILE A 406 -9.93 7.19 42.93
C ILE A 406 -10.40 6.69 44.30
N ARG A 407 -10.28 5.39 44.58
CA ARG A 407 -10.68 4.83 45.88
C ARG A 407 -9.80 5.33 47.04
N ALA A 408 -8.55 5.69 46.76
CA ALA A 408 -7.69 6.30 47.77
C ALA A 408 -8.11 7.73 48.12
N ALA A 409 -9.00 8.35 47.33
CA ALA A 409 -9.52 9.68 47.63
C ALA A 409 -10.63 9.68 48.70
N ASN A 410 -11.25 8.53 49.03
CA ASN A 410 -12.27 8.39 50.09
C ASN A 410 -13.36 9.48 50.07
N ASP A 411 -13.85 9.83 48.89
CA ASP A 411 -14.69 11.03 48.74
C ASP A 411 -16.05 10.69 48.10
N ASP A 412 -17.12 10.78 48.90
CA ASP A 412 -18.51 10.66 48.42
C ASP A 412 -18.89 11.81 47.47
N THR A 413 -18.04 12.84 47.32
CA THR A 413 -18.28 14.00 46.45
C THR A 413 -17.64 13.90 45.06
N PHE A 414 -17.17 12.71 44.66
CA PHE A 414 -16.41 12.49 43.43
C PHE A 414 -16.99 13.15 42.17
N GLU A 415 -18.30 13.05 41.92
CA GLU A 415 -18.91 13.64 40.72
C GLU A 415 -18.84 15.18 40.69
N LYS A 416 -18.81 15.83 41.85
CA LYS A 416 -18.78 17.29 41.95
C LYS A 416 -17.36 17.83 41.85
N GLU A 417 -16.39 17.19 42.50
CA GLU A 417 -15.03 17.73 42.59
C GLU A 417 -14.12 17.33 41.42
N PHE A 418 -14.51 16.35 40.61
CA PHE A 418 -13.65 15.83 39.55
C PHE A 418 -14.19 16.13 38.16
N ILE A 419 -13.31 16.63 37.30
CA ILE A 419 -13.58 16.84 35.88
C ILE A 419 -13.02 15.64 35.10
N ALA A 420 -13.87 14.97 34.33
CA ALA A 420 -13.46 13.85 33.50
C ALA A 420 -12.66 14.31 32.26
N TRP A 421 -11.76 13.46 31.78
CA TRP A 421 -11.07 13.66 30.50
C TRP A 421 -12.07 13.78 29.36
N GLY A 422 -11.94 14.84 28.55
CA GLY A 422 -12.87 15.10 27.43
C GLY A 422 -14.12 15.90 27.82
N ASP A 423 -14.32 16.24 29.10
CA ASP A 423 -15.40 17.15 29.52
C ASP A 423 -15.07 18.61 29.16
N GLU A 424 -15.18 18.92 27.86
CA GLU A 424 -14.89 20.25 27.32
C GLU A 424 -15.80 21.34 27.92
N ARG A 425 -16.98 20.98 28.43
CA ARG A 425 -17.89 21.94 29.06
C ARG A 425 -17.30 22.45 30.37
N ARG A 426 -16.96 21.55 31.29
CA ARG A 426 -16.36 21.95 32.59
C ARG A 426 -14.96 22.52 32.43
N LEU A 427 -14.16 22.00 31.49
CA LEU A 427 -12.83 22.58 31.20
C LEU A 427 -12.91 24.02 30.67
N SER A 428 -14.00 24.37 29.98
CA SER A 428 -14.17 25.73 29.44
C SER A 428 -14.32 26.80 30.53
N ASP A 429 -14.77 26.42 31.74
CA ASP A 429 -14.85 27.30 32.91
C ASP A 429 -13.45 27.79 33.35
N PHE A 430 -12.40 27.06 32.97
CA PHE A 430 -10.99 27.36 33.20
C PHE A 430 -10.28 27.90 31.95
N LYS A 431 -11.01 28.17 30.87
CA LYS A 431 -10.46 28.48 29.52
C LYS A 431 -9.53 27.39 28.99
N LEU A 432 -9.70 26.15 29.45
CA LEU A 432 -8.93 24.99 29.02
C LEU A 432 -9.70 24.15 28.00
N LYS A 433 -8.95 23.34 27.26
CA LYS A 433 -9.46 22.23 26.45
C LYS A 433 -8.67 20.96 26.77
N THR A 434 -9.17 19.80 26.36
CA THR A 434 -8.49 18.51 26.61
C THR A 434 -7.04 18.49 26.11
N LYS A 435 -6.76 19.16 25.00
CA LYS A 435 -5.40 19.27 24.44
C LYS A 435 -4.41 19.97 25.38
N ASP A 436 -4.89 20.89 26.20
CA ASP A 436 -4.06 21.71 27.08
C ASP A 436 -3.65 20.88 28.30
N LEU A 437 -4.54 19.96 28.73
CA LEU A 437 -4.23 18.95 29.76
C LEU A 437 -3.07 18.05 29.34
N VAL A 438 -2.98 17.64 28.07
CA VAL A 438 -1.87 16.78 27.59
C VAL A 438 -0.49 17.37 27.92
N LYS A 439 -0.34 18.69 27.81
CA LYS A 439 0.92 19.40 28.12
C LYS A 439 1.23 19.45 29.62
N LEU A 440 0.19 19.58 30.43
CA LEU A 440 0.32 19.55 31.88
C LEU A 440 0.68 18.14 32.35
N LEU A 441 0.13 17.12 31.68
CA LEU A 441 0.46 15.72 31.95
C LEU A 441 1.87 15.35 31.53
N SER A 442 2.35 15.82 30.39
CA SER A 442 3.73 15.55 29.95
C SER A 442 4.78 16.23 30.84
N SER A 443 4.43 17.35 31.46
CA SER A 443 5.26 18.08 32.41
C SER A 443 5.04 17.70 33.88
N ASN A 444 4.16 16.73 34.18
CA ASN A 444 3.75 16.33 35.53
C ASN A 444 3.25 17.50 36.41
N GLN A 445 2.66 18.54 35.80
CA GLN A 445 2.12 19.71 36.51
C GLN A 445 0.68 19.49 37.01
N LEU A 446 0.02 18.42 36.56
CA LEU A 446 -1.38 18.14 36.90
C LEU A 446 -1.51 16.72 37.44
N GLN A 447 -2.06 16.61 38.64
CA GLN A 447 -2.35 15.31 39.26
C GLN A 447 -3.52 14.64 38.55
N VAL A 448 -3.35 13.36 38.21
CA VAL A 448 -4.38 12.55 37.56
C VAL A 448 -4.95 11.56 38.55
N TYR A 449 -6.25 11.35 38.46
CA TYR A 449 -6.97 10.34 39.21
C TYR A 449 -7.54 9.31 38.24
N SER A 450 -7.46 8.03 38.61
CA SER A 450 -7.97 6.94 37.77
C SER A 450 -8.59 5.83 38.60
N PRO A 451 -9.58 5.09 38.09
CA PRO A 451 -10.13 3.94 38.78
C PRO A 451 -9.07 2.83 38.97
N ASP A 452 -9.17 2.07 40.07
CA ASP A 452 -8.21 0.99 40.39
C ASP A 452 -8.27 -0.23 39.46
N TYR A 453 -9.29 -0.34 38.63
CA TYR A 453 -9.41 -1.47 37.71
C TYR A 453 -8.66 -1.24 36.40
N TYR A 454 -8.29 -2.34 35.74
CA TYR A 454 -7.43 -2.32 34.56
C TYR A 454 -8.15 -1.98 33.24
N ASN A 455 -9.49 -2.01 33.21
CA ASN A 455 -10.31 -1.85 32.01
C ASN A 455 -11.01 -0.49 31.99
N HIS A 456 -10.30 0.57 31.64
CA HIS A 456 -10.92 1.88 31.50
C HIS A 456 -10.29 2.67 30.36
N GLY A 457 -11.12 3.43 29.64
CA GLY A 457 -10.71 4.30 28.54
C GLY A 457 -10.05 5.59 29.06
N PHE A 458 -9.66 6.46 28.13
CA PHE A 458 -9.14 7.80 28.50
C PHE A 458 -10.18 8.64 29.25
N ASP A 459 -11.46 8.47 28.92
CA ASP A 459 -12.62 9.06 29.58
C ASP A 459 -12.70 8.82 31.10
N SER A 460 -11.93 7.86 31.60
CA SER A 460 -11.90 7.49 33.01
C SER A 460 -10.78 8.18 33.80
N PHE A 461 -9.95 8.99 33.15
CA PHE A 461 -9.04 9.89 33.87
C PHE A 461 -9.79 11.13 34.35
N HIS A 462 -9.50 11.51 35.58
CA HIS A 462 -10.17 12.60 36.26
C HIS A 462 -9.16 13.59 36.84
N PHE A 463 -9.58 14.84 36.95
CA PHE A 463 -8.80 15.96 37.45
C PHE A 463 -9.57 16.62 38.57
N LYS A 464 -8.90 16.91 39.70
CA LYS A 464 -9.55 17.64 40.78
C LYS A 464 -9.74 19.09 40.36
N GLU A 465 -10.96 19.60 40.49
CA GLU A 465 -11.33 20.96 40.09
C GLU A 465 -10.48 21.99 40.85
N THR A 466 -10.23 21.77 42.14
CA THR A 466 -9.36 22.62 42.97
C THR A 466 -7.94 22.74 42.41
N SER A 467 -7.36 21.66 41.89
CA SER A 467 -6.05 21.71 41.23
C SER A 467 -6.05 22.58 39.96
N LEU A 468 -7.17 22.62 39.24
CA LEU A 468 -7.32 23.49 38.08
C LEU A 468 -7.56 24.95 38.50
N VAL A 469 -8.31 25.18 39.59
CA VAL A 469 -8.47 26.52 40.19
C VAL A 469 -7.10 27.08 40.62
N GLU A 470 -6.25 26.28 41.26
CA GLU A 470 -4.91 26.70 41.69
C GLU A 470 -4.01 27.07 40.51
N LEU A 471 -4.09 26.31 39.40
CA LEU A 471 -3.24 26.54 38.23
C LEU A 471 -3.72 27.67 37.32
N PHE A 472 -5.03 27.89 37.21
CA PHE A 472 -5.61 28.77 36.19
C PHE A 472 -6.56 29.85 36.72
N GLY A 473 -6.95 29.77 38.00
CA GLY A 473 -8.04 30.57 38.56
C GLY A 473 -9.41 30.14 38.05
N THR A 474 -10.47 30.52 38.76
CA THR A 474 -11.83 30.42 38.21
C THR A 474 -12.06 31.60 37.28
N SER A 475 -12.54 31.34 36.07
CA SER A 475 -13.05 32.42 35.23
C SER A 475 -14.43 32.80 35.75
N SER A 476 -14.51 33.59 36.83
CA SER A 476 -15.77 34.05 37.39
C SER A 476 -16.51 34.88 36.33
N ALA A 477 -17.41 34.24 35.58
CA ALA A 477 -18.34 34.91 34.68
C ALA A 477 -19.28 35.89 35.43
N ASN A 478 -19.25 35.87 36.77
CA ASN A 478 -20.05 36.73 37.65
C ASN A 478 -19.33 37.98 38.18
N ASP A 479 -18.04 38.22 37.90
CA ASP A 479 -17.37 39.47 38.33
C ASP A 479 -17.51 40.64 37.34
N ILE A 480 -18.24 40.46 36.22
CA ILE A 480 -18.47 41.54 35.24
C ILE A 480 -19.64 42.47 35.67
N GLY A 481 -20.24 42.26 36.85
CA GLY A 481 -21.53 42.89 37.20
C GLY A 481 -21.58 43.97 38.29
N GLN A 482 -20.55 44.21 39.11
CA GLN A 482 -20.77 45.01 40.35
C GLN A 482 -19.68 45.99 40.79
N THR A 483 -18.75 46.41 39.94
CA THR A 483 -17.80 47.49 40.30
C THR A 483 -17.75 48.59 39.24
N ASN A 484 -18.78 49.43 39.22
CA ASN A 484 -18.68 50.89 38.94
C ASN A 484 -20.08 51.54 38.96
N LYS A 485 -20.57 51.82 40.17
CA LYS A 485 -21.70 52.74 40.38
C LYS A 485 -21.45 53.69 41.55
N GLU A 486 -20.22 54.18 41.70
CA GLU A 486 -19.90 55.27 42.62
C GLU A 486 -18.96 56.27 41.95
N ASN A 487 -19.56 57.27 41.31
CA ASN A 487 -19.11 58.68 41.39
C ASN A 487 -20.04 59.58 40.55
N ARG A 488 -20.79 60.45 41.23
CA ARG A 488 -21.14 61.80 40.75
C ARG A 488 -21.61 62.66 41.92
N PRO A 489 -20.77 63.55 42.47
CA PRO A 489 -21.22 64.77 43.13
C PRO A 489 -21.59 65.83 42.07
N ALA A 490 -22.52 66.70 42.46
CA ALA A 490 -23.10 67.79 41.66
C ALA A 490 -22.13 68.96 41.45
#